data_AF-A0AAV9MFR0-F1
#
_entry.id   AF-A0AAV9MFR0-F1
#
_cell.length_a   1.000
_cell.length_b   1.000
_cell.length_c   1.000
_cell.angle_alpha   90.00
_cell.angle_beta   90.00
_cell.angle_gamma   90.00
#
_symmetry.space_group_name_H-M   'P 1'
#
loop_
_entity.id
_entity.type
_entity.pdbx_description
1 polymer ?
#
loop_
_entity_poly.entity_id
_entity_poly.type
_entity_poly.pdbx_seq_one_letter_code
_entity_poly.pdbx_strand_id
1 'polypeptide(L)'
;MAQKMPDWSKVPLDLLVSIGRCLNLIEDYLNFGCVCKSWHSLATKNNFNNDLSRAPWLLLAEEEDNEVRKFFSLYNDMILNKRIPKVRRKRCLESMGWLVTGRRRG
;
A
#
# COMPACT_ATOMS: atom_id res chain seq x y z
N MET A 1 34.60 21.21 -1.28
CA MET A 1 34.88 19.75 -1.38
C MET A 1 33.58 19.07 -1.76
N ALA A 2 33.51 18.38 -2.90
CA ALA A 2 32.30 17.65 -3.28
C ALA A 2 32.13 16.46 -2.33
N GLN A 3 31.03 16.42 -1.56
CA GLN A 3 30.71 15.26 -0.74
C GLN A 3 30.42 14.09 -1.67
N LYS A 4 31.22 13.03 -1.57
CA LYS A 4 30.98 11.77 -2.27
C LYS A 4 29.74 11.14 -1.65
N MET A 5 28.65 11.04 -2.41
CA MET A 5 27.44 10.38 -1.94
C MET A 5 27.75 8.91 -1.60
N PRO A 6 27.23 8.38 -0.48
CA PRO A 6 27.36 6.98 -0.14
C PRO A 6 26.75 6.09 -1.22
N ASP A 7 27.39 4.96 -1.49
CA ASP A 7 26.87 3.96 -2.43
C ASP A 7 25.82 3.08 -1.74
N TRP A 8 24.56 3.49 -1.85
CA TRP A 8 23.41 2.78 -1.30
C TRP A 8 23.14 1.42 -1.98
N SER A 9 23.81 1.10 -3.10
CA SER A 9 23.69 -0.21 -3.74
C SER A 9 24.38 -1.32 -2.96
N LYS A 10 25.31 -0.97 -2.06
CA LYS A 10 26.11 -1.89 -1.24
C LYS A 10 25.60 -2.06 0.18
N VAL A 11 24.39 -1.59 0.48
CA VAL A 11 23.80 -1.74 1.81
C VAL A 11 23.58 -3.24 2.10
N PRO A 12 24.00 -3.74 3.27
CA PRO A 12 23.73 -5.12 3.68
C PRO A 12 22.24 -5.45 3.69
N LEU A 13 21.89 -6.66 3.27
CA LEU A 13 20.48 -7.09 3.14
C LEU A 13 19.73 -7.00 4.48
N ASP A 14 20.37 -7.33 5.60
CA ASP A 14 19.75 -7.26 6.94
C ASP A 14 19.37 -5.84 7.33
N LEU A 15 20.17 -4.85 6.89
CA LEU A 15 19.88 -3.44 7.12
C LEU A 15 18.71 -2.98 6.23
N LEU A 16 18.65 -3.43 4.98
CA LEU A 16 17.51 -3.17 4.10
C LEU A 16 16.20 -3.74 4.66
N VAL A 17 16.23 -4.94 5.24
CA VAL A 17 15.06 -5.51 5.94
C VAL A 17 14.66 -4.64 7.12
N SER A 18 15.64 -4.18 7.91
CA SER A 18 15.39 -3.30 9.06
C SER A 18 14.77 -1.97 8.63
N ILE A 19 15.28 -1.36 7.55
CA ILE A 19 14.71 -0.14 6.96
C ILE A 19 13.27 -0.39 6.51
N GLY A 20 13.02 -1.47 5.75
CA GLY A 20 11.68 -1.80 5.28
C GLY A 20 10.66 -2.00 6.41
N ARG A 21 11.09 -2.53 7.56
CA ARG A 21 10.23 -2.69 8.75
C ARG A 21 9.90 -1.38 9.46
N CYS A 22 10.66 -0.32 9.22
CA CYS A 22 10.39 1.03 9.72
C CYS A 22 9.44 1.84 8.84
N LEU A 23 9.07 1.33 7.65
CA LEU A 23 8.17 2.02 6.74
C LEU A 23 6.71 1.78 7.16
N ASN A 24 6.10 2.82 7.72
CA ASN A 24 4.73 2.78 8.23
C ASN A 24 3.68 2.83 7.11
N LEU A 25 4.01 3.48 6.00
CA LEU A 25 3.13 3.65 4.84
C LEU A 25 3.35 2.51 3.85
N ILE A 26 2.25 1.95 3.34
CA ILE A 26 2.32 0.92 2.31
C ILE A 26 2.95 1.49 1.03
N GLU A 27 2.72 2.76 0.74
CA GLU A 27 3.26 3.49 -0.40
C GLU A 27 4.78 3.52 -0.35
N ASP A 28 5.34 3.92 0.79
CA ASP A 28 6.80 3.96 0.99
C ASP A 28 7.39 2.55 0.90
N TYR A 29 6.72 1.56 1.47
CA TYR A 29 7.15 0.17 1.40
C TYR A 29 7.15 -0.39 -0.03
N LEU A 30 6.15 -0.03 -0.84
CA LEU A 30 6.10 -0.39 -2.25
C LEU A 30 7.21 0.33 -3.05
N ASN A 31 7.42 1.63 -2.80
CA ASN A 31 8.48 2.41 -3.43
C ASN A 31 9.88 1.86 -3.08
N PHE A 32 10.08 1.42 -1.84
CA PHE A 32 11.29 0.71 -1.41
C PHE A 32 11.54 -0.54 -2.26
N GLY A 33 10.51 -1.33 -2.54
CA GLY A 33 10.61 -2.49 -3.42
C GLY A 33 10.94 -2.16 -4.88
N CYS A 34 10.63 -0.95 -5.34
CA CYS A 34 10.82 -0.53 -6.73
C CYS A 34 12.23 0.01 -7.05
N VAL A 35 13.15 0.09 -6.08
CA VAL A 35 14.49 0.67 -6.29
C VAL A 35 15.34 -0.17 -7.24
N CYS A 36 15.54 -1.45 -6.92
CA CYS A 36 16.30 -2.40 -7.74
C CYS A 36 15.96 -3.85 -7.36
N LYS A 37 16.51 -4.84 -8.08
CA LYS A 37 16.20 -6.26 -7.86
C LYS A 37 16.50 -6.75 -6.44
N SER A 38 17.59 -6.29 -5.81
CA SER A 38 17.95 -6.72 -4.45
C SER A 38 16.95 -6.19 -3.42
N TRP A 39 16.56 -4.91 -3.51
CA TRP A 39 15.55 -4.31 -2.64
C TRP A 39 14.17 -4.94 -2.86
N HIS A 40 13.80 -5.15 -4.13
CA HIS A 40 12.55 -5.82 -4.48
C HIS A 40 12.44 -7.21 -3.83
N SER A 41 13.52 -8.00 -3.85
CA SER A 41 13.53 -9.35 -3.28
C SER A 41 13.27 -9.36 -1.76
N LEU A 42 13.53 -8.25 -1.07
CA LEU A 42 13.29 -8.09 0.36
C LEU A 42 11.93 -7.48 0.69
N ALA A 43 11.28 -6.82 -0.26
CA ALA A 43 9.95 -6.20 -0.13
C ALA A 43 8.82 -7.24 -0.11
N THR A 44 8.91 -8.22 0.79
CA THR A 44 7.95 -9.31 0.95
C THR A 44 6.95 -9.01 2.07
N LYS A 45 5.77 -9.63 2.01
CA LYS A 45 4.76 -9.50 3.07
C LYS A 45 5.30 -9.83 4.47
N ASN A 46 6.27 -10.74 4.58
CA ASN A 46 6.86 -11.15 5.85
C ASN A 46 7.83 -10.12 6.43
N ASN A 47 8.41 -9.28 5.58
CA ASN A 47 9.29 -8.18 5.98
C ASN A 47 8.53 -6.86 6.14
N PHE A 48 7.24 -6.84 5.81
CA PHE A 48 6.39 -5.68 6.04
C PHE A 48 5.83 -5.73 7.46
N ASN A 49 6.11 -4.68 8.22
CA ASN A 49 5.70 -4.62 9.62
C ASN A 49 4.19 -4.38 9.73
N ASN A 50 3.45 -5.42 10.14
CA ASN A 50 1.99 -5.38 10.28
C ASN A 50 1.53 -4.89 11.65
N ASP A 51 2.44 -4.71 12.61
CA ASP A 51 2.11 -4.29 13.98
C ASP A 51 1.98 -2.77 14.11
N LEU A 52 2.41 -2.03 13.08
CA LEU A 52 2.27 -0.57 13.03
C LEU A 52 0.84 -0.19 12.64
N SER A 53 0.25 0.71 13.42
CA SER A 53 -1.05 1.32 13.12
C SER A 53 -0.95 2.07 11.78
N ARG A 54 -1.60 1.54 10.74
CA ARG A 54 -1.59 2.14 9.41
C ARG A 54 -2.73 3.13 9.28
N ALA A 55 -2.44 4.27 8.66
CA ALA A 55 -3.50 5.14 8.18
C ALA A 55 -4.38 4.35 7.19
N PRO A 56 -5.70 4.28 7.42
CA PRO A 56 -6.59 3.54 6.53
C PRO A 56 -6.69 4.26 5.19
N TRP A 57 -6.80 3.47 4.12
CA TRP A 57 -7.20 3.99 2.82
C TRP A 57 -8.71 4.11 2.77
N LEU A 58 -9.22 5.26 2.35
CA LEU A 58 -10.65 5.52 2.25
C LEU A 58 -11.19 5.00 0.92
N LEU A 59 -12.19 4.14 0.97
CA LEU A 59 -12.93 3.77 -0.22
C LEU A 59 -13.83 4.94 -0.65
N LEU A 60 -13.56 5.52 -1.83
CA LEU A 60 -14.37 6.60 -2.37
C LEU A 60 -15.73 6.07 -2.89
N ALA A 61 -16.68 6.99 -3.03
CA ALA A 61 -18.00 6.71 -3.58
C ALA A 61 -17.91 6.03 -4.96
N GLU A 62 -18.91 5.20 -5.28
CA GLU A 62 -18.99 4.55 -6.58
C GLU A 62 -19.27 5.61 -7.67
N GLU A 63 -18.42 5.65 -8.68
CA GLU A 63 -18.69 6.41 -9.91
C GLU A 63 -19.50 5.53 -10.87
N GLU A 64 -20.37 6.16 -11.67
CA GLU A 64 -21.20 5.45 -12.63
C GLU A 64 -20.34 4.72 -13.68
N ASP A 65 -20.68 3.46 -13.89
CA ASP A 65 -20.16 2.58 -14.94
C ASP A 65 -18.69 2.10 -14.83
N ASN A 66 -18.13 2.09 -13.62
CA ASN A 66 -16.77 1.61 -13.41
C ASN A 66 -16.70 0.34 -12.53
N GLU A 67 -16.02 -0.71 -13.01
CA GLU A 67 -15.64 -1.87 -12.19
C GLU A 67 -14.45 -1.59 -11.26
N VAL A 68 -13.87 -0.39 -11.36
CA VAL A 68 -12.75 0.08 -10.54
C VAL A 68 -13.28 0.83 -9.32
N ARG A 69 -12.72 0.46 -8.17
CA ARG A 69 -12.86 1.18 -6.91
C ARG A 69 -11.63 2.05 -6.69
N LYS A 70 -11.87 3.28 -6.26
CA LYS A 70 -10.84 4.24 -5.90
C LYS A 70 -10.64 4.21 -4.39
N PHE A 71 -9.40 3.99 -3.97
CA PHE A 71 -8.98 4.09 -2.59
C PHE A 71 -8.12 5.34 -2.46
N PHE A 72 -8.45 6.20 -1.50
CA PHE A 72 -7.75 7.45 -1.26
C PHE A 72 -6.90 7.34 0.00
N SER A 73 -5.62 7.70 -0.11
CA SER A 73 -4.71 7.79 1.03
C SER A 73 -4.78 9.19 1.63
N LEU A 74 -5.07 9.27 2.93
CA LEU A 74 -5.08 10.54 3.68
C LEU A 74 -3.69 11.13 3.90
N TYR A 75 -2.63 10.36 3.59
CA TYR A 75 -1.26 10.73 3.94
C TYR A 75 -0.53 11.51 2.86
N ASN A 76 -0.82 11.21 1.59
CA ASN A 76 -0.10 11.73 0.43
C ASN A 76 -1.02 12.05 -0.75
N ASP A 77 -2.32 12.11 -0.50
CA ASP A 77 -3.37 12.36 -1.49
C ASP A 77 -3.36 11.38 -2.69
N MET A 78 -2.77 10.20 -2.53
CA MET A 78 -2.72 9.20 -3.60
C MET A 78 -4.08 8.51 -3.79
N ILE A 79 -4.40 8.23 -5.06
CA ILE A 79 -5.54 7.40 -5.46
C ILE A 79 -5.04 6.06 -6.01
N LEU A 80 -5.38 4.98 -5.30
CA LEU A 80 -5.18 3.61 -5.75
C LEU A 80 -6.44 3.11 -6.44
N ASN A 81 -6.29 2.80 -7.73
CA ASN A 81 -7.33 2.21 -8.55
C ASN A 81 -7.24 0.68 -8.50
N LYS A 82 -8.28 0.02 -8.01
CA LYS A 82 -8.39 -1.45 -8.03
C LYS A 82 -9.67 -1.90 -8.71
N ARG A 83 -9.54 -2.79 -9.70
CA ARG A 83 -10.68 -3.45 -10.33
C ARG A 83 -11.27 -4.47 -9.35
N ILE A 84 -12.49 -4.23 -8.88
CA ILE A 84 -13.20 -5.14 -7.97
C ILE A 84 -14.61 -5.40 -8.52
N PRO A 85 -14.73 -6.24 -9.56
CA PRO A 85 -15.95 -6.34 -10.38
C PRO A 85 -17.16 -6.85 -9.58
N LYS A 86 -16.95 -7.65 -8.53
CA LYS A 86 -18.01 -8.21 -7.69
C LYS A 86 -18.64 -7.23 -6.70
N VAL A 87 -18.20 -5.97 -6.66
CA VAL A 87 -18.58 -4.96 -5.66
C VAL A 87 -19.50 -3.87 -6.24
N ARG A 88 -19.73 -3.88 -7.55
CA ARG A 88 -20.64 -2.95 -8.23
C ARG A 88 -22.04 -3.01 -7.61
N ARG A 89 -22.63 -1.84 -7.32
CA ARG A 89 -23.98 -1.68 -6.73
C ARG A 89 -24.20 -2.44 -5.41
N LYS A 90 -23.14 -2.81 -4.70
CA LYS A 90 -23.22 -3.43 -3.37
C LYS A 90 -22.99 -2.40 -2.27
N ARG A 91 -23.52 -2.68 -1.08
CA ARG A 91 -23.08 -1.94 0.11
C ARG A 91 -21.67 -2.44 0.47
N CYS A 92 -20.77 -1.50 0.71
CA CYS A 92 -19.43 -1.76 1.21
C CYS A 92 -19.39 -1.40 2.68
N LEU A 93 -18.87 -2.30 3.51
CA LEU A 93 -18.64 -2.09 4.93
C LEU A 93 -17.19 -2.45 5.22
N GLU A 94 -16.63 -1.80 6.23
CA GLU A 94 -15.31 -2.13 6.76
C GLU A 94 -15.48 -2.92 8.07
N SER A 95 -14.61 -3.91 8.29
CA SER A 95 -14.50 -4.61 9.56
C SER A 95 -13.08 -5.10 9.76
N MET A 96 -12.33 -4.48 10.68
CA MET A 96 -10.98 -4.90 11.07
C MET A 96 -10.03 -5.06 9.87
N GLY A 97 -10.07 -4.12 8.92
CA GLY A 97 -9.26 -4.13 7.69
C GLY A 97 -9.83 -4.99 6.56
N TRP A 98 -10.97 -5.63 6.76
CA TRP A 98 -11.69 -6.35 5.69
C TRP A 98 -12.73 -5.48 5.03
N LEU A 99 -12.78 -5.54 3.70
CA LEU A 99 -13.87 -4.95 2.91
C LEU A 99 -14.96 -6.00 2.71
N VAL A 100 -16.08 -5.82 3.41
CA VAL A 100 -17.26 -6.68 3.33
C VAL A 100 -18.25 -6.10 2.35
N THR A 101 -18.83 -6.94 1.49
CA THR A 101 -19.80 -6.49 0.48
C THR A 101 -21.13 -7.23 0.61
N GLY A 102 -22.20 -6.47 0.73
CA GLY A 102 -23.55 -6.98 0.93
C GLY A 102 -24.51 -6.52 -0.16
N ARG A 103 -25.63 -7.23 -0.32
CA ARG A 103 -26.72 -6.74 -1.16
C ARG A 103 -27.25 -5.42 -0.59
N ARG A 104 -27.48 -4.45 -1.47
CA ARG A 104 -28.22 -3.25 -1.12
C ARG A 104 -29.68 -3.66 -0.97
N ARG A 105 -30.19 -3.81 0.26
CA ARG A 105 -31.65 -3.86 0.46
C ARG A 105 -32.21 -2.49 0.09
N GLY A 106 -33.14 -2.46 -0.86
CA GLY A 106 -33.97 -1.30 -1.17
C GLY A 106 -34.90 -1.00 -0.01
#